data_AF-A0A5N3ZYW4-F1
#
_entry.id   AF-A0A5N3ZYW4-F1
#
_cell.length_a   1.000
_cell.length_b   1.000
_cell.length_c   1.000
_cell.angle_alpha   90.00
_cell.angle_beta   90.00
_cell.angle_gamma   90.00
#
_symmetry.space_group_name_H-M   'P 1'
#
loop_
_entity.id
_entity.type
_entity.pdbx_description
1 polymer ?
#
loop_
_entity_poly.entity_id
_entity_poly.type
_entity_poly.pdbx_seq_one_letter_code
_entity_poly.pdbx_strand_id
1 'polypeptide(L)'
;MKIVLFLAGVVLACQSASANLFLTALENYETYAAPYRDVCIRESGVEASAVDALFKTGDLQETEEMGLFISCLMLNLGVLYPNGQLNEQNLMKYIGVQNPVLADLVFNTCKNTAMANSVSKTALKVAECLLFTIYSQEQHYA
;
A
#
# COMPACT_ATOMS: atom_id res chain seq x y z
N MET A 1 -25.60 15.04 47.14
CA MET A 1 -24.66 15.48 46.08
C MET A 1 -23.40 14.61 46.09
N LYS A 2 -23.42 13.41 45.51
CA LYS A 2 -22.21 12.56 45.32
C LYS A 2 -22.25 11.68 44.04
N ILE A 3 -23.18 11.91 43.11
CA ILE A 3 -23.38 11.05 41.94
C ILE A 3 -22.90 11.70 40.62
N VAL A 4 -22.52 12.98 40.62
CA VAL A 4 -22.18 13.71 39.38
C VAL A 4 -20.70 13.60 38.97
N LEU A 5 -19.86 12.90 39.75
CA LEU A 5 -18.40 12.88 39.54
C LEU A 5 -17.85 11.66 38.77
N PHE A 6 -18.68 10.71 38.34
CA PHE A 6 -18.21 9.48 37.66
C PHE A 6 -18.32 9.49 36.13
N LEU A 7 -18.93 10.52 35.52
CA LEU A 7 -19.16 10.56 34.07
C LEU A 7 -18.13 11.38 33.27
N ALA A 8 -17.15 11.99 33.92
CA ALA A 8 -16.07 12.73 33.24
C ALA A 8 -14.81 11.88 32.94
N GLY A 9 -14.77 10.61 33.38
CA GLY A 9 -13.55 9.79 33.36
C GLY A 9 -13.37 8.87 32.15
N VAL A 10 -14.35 8.74 31.25
CA VAL A 10 -14.31 7.72 30.17
C VAL A 10 -13.97 8.32 28.79
N VAL A 11 -13.87 9.64 28.65
CA VAL A 11 -13.65 10.29 27.34
C VAL A 11 -12.16 10.42 26.95
N LEU A 12 -11.21 10.06 27.81
CA LEU A 12 -9.77 10.30 27.60
C LEU A 12 -8.95 9.10 27.09
N ALA A 13 -9.58 8.00 26.66
CA ALA A 13 -8.88 6.84 26.10
C ALA A 13 -9.05 6.66 24.58
N CYS A 14 -9.48 7.69 23.85
CA CYS A 14 -9.46 7.70 22.39
C CYS A 14 -8.55 8.83 21.89
N GLN A 15 -7.30 8.87 22.35
CA GLN A 15 -6.24 9.47 21.54
C GLN A 15 -5.99 8.47 20.42
N SER A 16 -6.78 8.62 19.36
CA SER A 16 -6.70 7.88 18.11
C SER A 16 -5.27 7.93 17.63
N ALA A 17 -4.54 6.84 17.83
CA ALA A 17 -3.39 6.51 17.01
C ALA A 17 -3.91 6.17 15.61
N SER A 18 -4.49 7.14 14.91
CA SER A 18 -4.51 7.12 13.46
C SER A 18 -3.08 7.39 13.03
N ALA A 19 -2.23 6.37 13.13
CA ALA A 19 -1.02 6.34 12.34
C ALA A 19 -1.50 6.59 10.91
N ASN A 20 -1.08 7.71 10.33
CA ASN A 20 -1.47 8.06 8.98
C ASN A 20 -1.00 6.90 8.09
N LEU A 21 -1.95 6.15 7.53
CA LEU A 21 -1.69 4.90 6.81
C LEU A 21 -0.70 5.16 5.67
N PHE A 22 -0.82 6.34 5.08
CA PHE A 22 0.10 6.89 4.09
C PHE A 22 1.54 7.04 4.59
N LEU A 23 1.77 7.53 5.82
CA LEU A 23 3.11 7.62 6.40
C LEU A 23 3.71 6.24 6.62
N THR A 24 2.92 5.29 7.12
CA THR A 24 3.33 3.88 7.25
C THR A 24 3.69 3.28 5.88
N ALA A 25 2.90 3.56 4.83
CA ALA A 25 3.19 3.10 3.47
C ALA A 25 4.52 3.69 2.94
N LEU A 26 4.79 4.97 3.23
CA LEU A 26 6.05 5.66 2.91
C LEU A 26 7.25 5.08 3.68
N GLU A 27 7.12 4.81 4.97
CA GLU A 27 8.19 4.20 5.78
C GLU A 27 8.54 2.79 5.29
N ASN A 28 7.52 2.01 4.91
CA ASN A 28 7.72 0.69 4.31
C ASN A 28 8.38 0.79 2.93
N TYR A 29 8.09 1.83 2.14
CA TYR A 29 8.77 2.08 0.88
C TYR A 29 10.26 2.32 1.06
N GLU A 30 10.65 3.26 1.93
CA GLU A 30 12.06 3.59 2.20
C GLU A 30 12.84 2.36 2.72
N THR A 31 12.20 1.53 3.53
CA THR A 31 12.84 0.37 4.14
C THR A 31 13.05 -0.79 3.16
N TYR A 32 12.08 -1.06 2.28
CA TYR A 32 12.06 -2.30 1.50
C TYR A 32 12.16 -2.09 -0.01
N ALA A 33 11.58 -1.02 -0.54
CA ALA A 33 11.49 -0.78 -1.97
C ALA A 33 12.60 0.15 -2.51
N ALA A 34 13.18 1.01 -1.67
CA ALA A 34 14.28 1.91 -2.04
C ALA A 34 15.47 1.21 -2.74
N PRO A 35 15.92 0.00 -2.32
CA PRO A 35 17.04 -0.68 -2.98
C PRO A 35 16.77 -1.06 -4.44
N TYR A 36 15.49 -1.20 -4.82
CA TYR A 36 15.08 -1.60 -6.16
C TYR A 36 14.65 -0.42 -7.04
N ARG A 37 14.44 0.76 -6.45
CA ARG A 37 13.91 1.95 -7.11
C ARG A 37 14.67 2.29 -8.41
N ASP A 38 15.97 2.49 -8.32
CA ASP A 38 16.78 2.96 -9.46
C ASP A 38 16.91 1.90 -10.56
N VAL A 39 16.94 0.62 -10.17
CA VAL A 39 16.93 -0.50 -11.13
C VAL A 39 15.60 -0.53 -11.87
N CYS A 40 14.48 -0.46 -11.15
CA CYS A 40 13.15 -0.50 -11.75
C CYS A 40 12.84 0.73 -12.59
N ILE A 41 13.32 1.93 -12.22
CA ILE A 41 13.22 3.13 -13.07
C ILE A 41 13.95 2.93 -14.39
N ARG A 42 15.19 2.44 -14.33
CA ARG A 42 16.01 2.20 -15.52
C ARG A 42 15.40 1.14 -16.44
N GLU A 43 14.85 0.07 -15.87
CA GLU A 43 14.26 -1.04 -16.65
C GLU A 43 12.91 -0.68 -17.26
N SER A 44 12.09 0.12 -16.57
CA SER A 44 10.77 0.49 -17.06
C SER A 44 10.79 1.70 -17.99
N GLY A 45 11.80 2.56 -17.89
CA GLY A 45 11.84 3.84 -18.59
C GLY A 45 10.88 4.89 -18.01
N VAL A 46 10.30 4.65 -16.84
CA VAL A 46 9.41 5.63 -16.18
C VAL A 46 10.21 6.85 -15.73
N GLU A 47 9.61 8.03 -15.83
CA GLU A 47 10.21 9.25 -15.31
C GLU A 47 10.32 9.20 -13.78
N ALA A 48 11.49 9.57 -13.24
CA ALA A 48 11.74 9.55 -11.80
C ALA A 48 10.76 10.46 -11.02
N SER A 49 10.26 11.53 -11.65
CA SER A 49 9.26 12.42 -11.07
C SER A 49 7.89 11.77 -10.91
N ALA A 50 7.50 10.87 -11.82
CA ALA A 50 6.25 10.12 -11.72
C ALA A 50 6.32 9.10 -10.57
N VAL A 51 7.49 8.46 -10.39
CA VAL A 51 7.75 7.60 -9.24
C VAL A 51 7.67 8.38 -7.92
N ASP A 52 8.27 9.56 -7.88
CA ASP A 52 8.18 10.44 -6.71
C ASP A 52 6.73 10.84 -6.39
N ALA A 53 5.92 11.16 -7.40
CA ALA A 53 4.51 11.50 -7.21
C ALA A 53 3.70 10.31 -6.66
N LEU A 54 3.94 9.10 -7.17
CA LEU A 54 3.32 7.88 -6.65
C LEU A 54 3.58 7.71 -5.15
N PHE A 55 4.83 7.86 -4.69
CA PHE A 55 5.15 7.63 -3.28
C PHE A 55 4.85 8.83 -2.37
N LYS A 56 4.85 10.07 -2.89
CA LYS A 56 4.59 11.29 -2.10
C LYS A 56 3.11 11.69 -2.02
N THR A 57 2.32 11.35 -3.03
CA THR A 57 0.90 11.75 -3.10
C THR A 57 -0.04 10.62 -3.47
N GLY A 58 0.47 9.42 -3.77
CA GLY A 58 -0.34 8.32 -4.30
C GLY A 58 -0.80 8.56 -5.74
N ASP A 59 -0.18 9.49 -6.45
CA ASP A 59 -0.53 9.78 -7.86
C ASP A 59 -0.02 8.65 -8.75
N LEU A 60 -0.89 7.67 -8.98
CA LEU A 60 -0.61 6.51 -9.81
C LEU A 60 -0.97 6.81 -11.26
N GLN A 61 0.04 7.00 -12.10
CA GLN A 61 -0.17 7.17 -13.53
C GLN A 61 -0.48 5.82 -14.20
N GLU A 62 -1.56 5.75 -14.96
CA GLU A 62 -1.95 4.54 -15.71
C GLU A 62 -1.19 4.42 -17.05
N THR A 63 0.14 4.46 -17.01
CA THR A 63 1.00 4.31 -18.20
C THR A 63 1.63 2.92 -18.26
N GLU A 64 2.11 2.54 -19.45
CA GLU A 64 2.81 1.27 -19.65
C GLU A 64 4.11 1.22 -18.82
N GLU A 65 4.87 2.31 -18.81
CA GLU A 65 6.12 2.46 -18.07
C GLU A 65 5.89 2.39 -16.56
N MET A 66 4.80 2.99 -16.06
CA MET A 66 4.43 2.87 -14.64
C MET A 66 4.04 1.43 -14.29
N GLY A 67 3.28 0.76 -15.15
CA GLY A 67 2.96 -0.66 -14.97
C GLY A 67 4.21 -1.55 -14.94
N LEU A 68 5.19 -1.28 -15.81
CA LEU A 68 6.48 -1.97 -15.82
C LEU A 68 7.26 -1.71 -14.52
N PHE A 69 7.34 -0.46 -14.08
CA PHE A 69 7.99 -0.06 -12.83
C PHE A 69 7.41 -0.80 -11.61
N ILE A 70 6.08 -0.78 -11.48
CA ILE A 70 5.37 -1.42 -10.38
C ILE A 70 5.57 -2.94 -10.42
N SER A 71 5.53 -3.55 -11.60
CA SER A 71 5.80 -4.97 -11.75
C SER A 71 7.21 -5.33 -11.30
N CYS A 72 8.22 -4.54 -11.69
CA CYS A 72 9.60 -4.75 -11.28
C CYS A 72 9.73 -4.70 -9.74
N LEU A 73 9.15 -3.68 -9.10
CA LEU A 73 9.16 -3.58 -7.64
C LEU A 73 8.47 -4.77 -6.98
N MET A 74 7.25 -5.09 -7.41
CA MET A 74 6.44 -6.14 -6.80
C MET A 74 7.06 -7.53 -6.94
N LEU A 75 7.71 -7.81 -8.08
CA LEU A 75 8.44 -9.05 -8.32
C LEU A 75 9.70 -9.13 -7.45
N ASN A 76 10.49 -8.06 -7.36
CA ASN A 76 11.70 -8.03 -6.53
C ASN A 76 11.39 -8.16 -5.03
N LEU A 77 10.29 -7.55 -4.58
CA LEU A 77 9.78 -7.69 -3.22
C LEU A 77 9.13 -9.05 -2.98
N GLY A 78 8.77 -9.78 -4.04
CA GLY A 78 8.08 -11.06 -4.01
C GLY A 78 6.62 -10.97 -3.56
N VAL A 79 6.01 -9.78 -3.58
CA VAL A 79 4.57 -9.59 -3.29
C VAL A 79 3.68 -9.98 -4.46
N LEU A 80 4.23 -10.02 -5.67
CA LEU A 80 3.59 -10.54 -6.86
C LEU A 80 4.42 -11.68 -7.42
N TYR A 81 3.77 -12.77 -7.81
CA TYR A 81 4.41 -13.86 -8.55
C TYR A 81 4.48 -13.52 -10.05
N PRO A 82 5.38 -14.18 -10.82
CA PRO A 82 5.46 -13.99 -12.27
C PRO A 82 4.17 -14.35 -13.03
N ASN A 83 3.27 -15.12 -12.42
CA ASN A 83 1.95 -15.42 -12.99
C ASN A 83 0.89 -14.34 -12.67
N GLY A 84 1.27 -13.26 -12.00
CA GLY A 84 0.39 -12.16 -11.60
C GLY A 84 -0.38 -12.38 -10.30
N GLN A 85 -0.19 -13.50 -9.59
CA GLN A 85 -0.88 -13.74 -8.32
C GLN A 85 -0.19 -12.99 -7.17
N LEU A 86 -0.99 -12.48 -6.23
CA LEU A 86 -0.47 -11.89 -4.99
C LEU A 86 0.09 -12.98 -4.07
N ASN A 87 1.23 -12.67 -3.45
CA ASN A 87 1.84 -13.47 -2.40
C ASN A 87 1.45 -12.90 -1.03
N GLU A 88 0.46 -13.54 -0.40
CA GLU A 88 -0.04 -13.17 0.93
C GLU A 88 1.07 -13.02 1.97
N GLN A 89 1.97 -14.00 2.04
CA GLN A 89 3.02 -14.03 3.06
C GLN A 89 3.93 -12.82 2.97
N ASN A 90 4.34 -12.46 1.75
CA ASN A 90 5.19 -11.28 1.53
C ASN A 90 4.40 -9.99 1.69
N LEU A 91 3.12 -9.95 1.32
CA LEU A 91 2.28 -8.77 1.54
C LEU A 91 2.12 -8.48 3.04
N MET A 92 1.87 -9.51 3.85
CA MET A 92 1.83 -9.43 5.31
C MET A 92 3.18 -9.00 5.91
N LYS A 93 4.30 -9.41 5.30
CA LYS A 93 5.63 -8.99 5.75
C LYS A 93 5.85 -7.48 5.61
N TYR A 94 5.35 -6.86 4.53
CA TYR A 94 5.58 -5.43 4.26
C TYR A 94 4.51 -4.53 4.85
N ILE A 95 3.23 -4.93 4.83
CA ILE A 95 2.11 -4.12 5.36
C ILE A 95 1.75 -4.57 6.79
N GLY A 96 1.72 -5.87 7.02
CA GLY A 96 1.14 -6.49 8.22
C GLY A 96 1.96 -6.33 9.51
N VAL A 97 3.25 -5.94 9.41
CA VAL A 97 4.08 -5.64 10.59
C VAL A 97 3.51 -4.44 11.37
N GLN A 98 3.04 -3.42 10.65
CA GLN A 98 2.50 -2.22 11.26
C GLN A 98 0.97 -2.29 11.39
N ASN A 99 0.30 -2.90 10.42
CA ASN A 99 -1.16 -3.01 10.42
C ASN A 99 -1.63 -4.36 9.84
N PRO A 100 -1.70 -5.42 10.65
CA PRO A 100 -2.10 -6.75 10.19
C PRO A 100 -3.55 -6.80 9.70
N VAL A 101 -4.43 -5.96 10.25
CA VAL A 101 -5.84 -5.85 9.83
C VAL A 101 -5.93 -5.26 8.42
N LEU A 102 -5.18 -4.19 8.15
CA LEU A 102 -5.10 -3.61 6.82
C LEU A 102 -4.51 -4.59 5.81
N ALA A 103 -3.45 -5.30 6.18
CA ALA A 103 -2.80 -6.24 5.28
C ALA A 103 -3.74 -7.40 4.88
N ASP A 104 -4.51 -7.93 5.84
CA ASP A 104 -5.54 -8.94 5.57
C ASP A 104 -6.68 -8.38 4.71
N LEU A 105 -7.17 -7.18 5.02
CA LEU A 105 -8.21 -6.51 4.23
C LEU A 105 -7.75 -6.30 2.78
N VAL A 106 -6.56 -5.74 2.60
CA VAL A 106 -5.92 -5.54 1.31
C VAL A 106 -5.79 -6.85 0.54
N PHE A 107 -5.26 -7.90 1.18
CA PHE A 107 -5.09 -9.18 0.51
C PHE A 107 -6.43 -9.74 0.05
N ASN A 108 -7.41 -9.79 0.95
CA ASN A 108 -8.72 -10.35 0.66
C ASN A 108 -9.49 -9.57 -0.41
N THR A 109 -9.35 -8.25 -0.44
CA THR A 109 -9.96 -7.39 -1.46
C THR A 109 -9.24 -7.51 -2.81
N CYS A 110 -7.91 -7.55 -2.83
CA CYS A 110 -7.13 -7.41 -4.07
C CYS A 110 -6.63 -8.72 -4.68
N LYS A 111 -6.68 -9.87 -3.98
CA LYS A 111 -6.16 -11.15 -4.47
C LYS A 111 -6.76 -11.64 -5.80
N ASN A 112 -7.98 -11.21 -6.11
CA ASN A 112 -8.69 -11.59 -7.34
C ASN A 112 -8.60 -10.53 -8.44
N THR A 113 -7.92 -9.41 -8.20
CA THR A 113 -7.67 -8.34 -9.19
C THR A 113 -6.72 -8.81 -10.32
N ALA A 114 -6.08 -9.96 -10.12
CA ALA A 114 -5.07 -10.55 -10.97
C ALA A 114 -5.62 -11.31 -12.19
N MET A 115 -6.08 -10.62 -13.23
CA MET A 115 -6.40 -11.25 -14.54
C MET A 115 -6.23 -10.29 -15.73
N ALA A 116 -5.13 -9.54 -15.81
CA ALA A 116 -4.80 -8.82 -17.05
C ALA A 116 -3.96 -9.69 -17.99
N ASN A 117 -3.89 -9.32 -19.27
CA ASN A 117 -3.15 -10.06 -20.29
C ASN A 117 -1.61 -9.98 -20.18
N SER A 118 -1.08 -9.25 -19.19
CA SER A 118 0.35 -9.21 -18.87
C SER A 118 0.58 -9.00 -17.37
N VAL A 119 1.79 -9.34 -16.91
CA VAL A 119 2.21 -9.13 -15.52
C VAL A 119 2.26 -7.64 -15.17
N SER A 120 2.69 -6.76 -16.09
CA SER A 120 2.76 -5.32 -15.82
C SER A 120 1.38 -4.70 -15.62
N LYS A 121 0.40 -5.06 -16.47
CA LYS A 121 -0.99 -4.63 -16.31
C LYS A 121 -1.63 -5.22 -15.06
N THR A 122 -1.26 -6.46 -14.71
CA THR A 122 -1.71 -7.07 -13.46
C THR A 122 -1.15 -6.32 -12.25
N ALA A 123 0.14 -6.01 -12.26
CA ALA A 123 0.80 -5.26 -11.19
C ALA A 123 0.20 -3.86 -11.02
N LEU A 124 -0.09 -3.16 -12.13
CA LEU A 124 -0.74 -1.84 -12.10
C LEU A 124 -2.12 -1.90 -11.45
N LYS A 125 -2.99 -2.84 -11.89
CA LYS A 125 -4.33 -3.02 -11.28
C LYS A 125 -4.28 -3.42 -9.82
N VAL A 126 -3.30 -4.24 -9.44
CA VAL A 126 -3.07 -4.59 -8.04
C VAL A 126 -2.67 -3.35 -7.23
N ALA A 127 -1.79 -2.50 -7.76
CA ALA A 127 -1.42 -1.24 -7.12
C ALA A 127 -2.61 -0.26 -6.99
N GLU A 128 -3.44 -0.14 -8.02
CA GLU A 128 -4.69 0.63 -7.95
C GLU A 128 -5.59 0.11 -6.82
N CYS A 129 -5.80 -1.20 -6.75
CA CYS A 129 -6.61 -1.82 -5.71
C CYS A 129 -6.03 -1.59 -4.30
N LEU A 130 -4.70 -1.69 -4.16
CA LEU A 130 -3.98 -1.42 -2.93
C LEU A 130 -4.22 0.01 -2.45
N LEU A 131 -3.95 0.98 -3.33
CA LEU A 131 -4.12 2.41 -3.03
C LEU A 131 -5.58 2.73 -2.69
N PHE A 132 -6.53 2.26 -3.50
CA PHE A 132 -7.97 2.46 -3.24
C PHE A 132 -8.38 1.90 -1.88
N THR A 133 -7.95 0.68 -1.55
CA THR A 133 -8.26 0.04 -0.27
C THR A 133 -7.67 0.85 0.89
N ILE A 134 -6.42 1.29 0.79
CA ILE A 134 -5.73 2.11 1.79
C ILE A 134 -6.46 3.45 2.00
N TYR A 135 -6.74 4.20 0.93
CA TYR A 135 -7.43 5.49 1.02
C TYR A 135 -8.86 5.38 1.55
N SER A 136 -9.56 4.29 1.21
CA SER A 136 -10.92 4.06 1.72
C SER A 136 -10.95 3.89 3.26
N GLN A 137 -9.86 3.38 3.85
CA GLN A 137 -9.76 3.27 5.31
C GLN A 137 -9.52 4.65 5.94
N GLU A 138 -8.71 5.51 5.33
CA GLU A 138 -8.42 6.85 5.87
C GLU A 138 -9.67 7.73 5.98
N GLN A 139 -10.61 7.64 5.02
CA GLN A 139 -11.86 8.42 5.07
C GLN A 139 -12.87 7.94 6.12
N HIS A 140 -12.75 6.69 6.58
CA HIS A 140 -13.64 6.13 7.60
C HIS A 140 -13.18 6.40 9.04
N TYR A 141 -11.91 6.80 9.23
CA TYR A 141 -11.32 7.09 10.53
C TYR A 141 -10.88 8.57 10.71
N ALA A 142 -11.13 9.42 9.70
CA ALA A 142 -10.91 10.87 9.75
C ALA A 142 -12.13 11.64 10.28
#